data_AF-A0A2E9ZLR9-F1
#
_entry.id   AF-A0A2E9ZLR9-F1
#
_cell.length_a   1.000
_cell.length_b   1.000
_cell.length_c   1.000
_cell.angle_alpha   90.00
_cell.angle_beta   90.00
_cell.angle_gamma   90.00
#
_symmetry.space_group_name_H-M   'P 1'
#
loop_
_entity.id
_entity.type
_entity.pdbx_description
1 polymer ?
#
loop_
_entity_poly.entity_id
_entity_poly.type
_entity_poly.pdbx_seq_one_letter_code
_entity_poly.pdbx_strand_id
1 'polypeptide(L)'
;MKLTRKIMLIALIGLFSQFSMADNASSAKEIADIVASLNHFPSDADKAALMAISADDSLAEGVRAMATAVANFAHSANDEGKSAMAEIQANDQAPDRARALAGIIGSLMHMASADAKATLAALYP
;
A
#
# COMPACT_ATOMS: atom_id res chain seq x y z
N MET A 1 -22.13 -9.73 -23.64
CA MET A 1 -21.78 -10.80 -22.69
C MET A 1 -21.80 -10.25 -21.26
N LYS A 2 -22.81 -10.71 -20.50
CA LYS A 2 -22.76 -11.05 -19.05
C LYS A 2 -22.53 -9.87 -18.09
N LEU A 3 -23.56 -9.17 -17.58
CA LEU A 3 -24.62 -9.64 -16.65
C LEU A 3 -24.13 -10.41 -15.40
N THR A 4 -22.84 -10.37 -15.04
CA THR A 4 -22.33 -10.98 -13.79
C THR A 4 -21.92 -9.96 -12.72
N ARG A 5 -21.98 -8.66 -13.02
CA ARG A 5 -21.69 -7.60 -12.05
C ARG A 5 -22.96 -7.23 -11.27
N LYS A 6 -23.47 -8.14 -10.42
CA LYS A 6 -24.41 -7.92 -9.28
C LYS A 6 -25.12 -9.22 -8.87
N ILE A 7 -24.51 -9.97 -7.96
CA ILE A 7 -25.15 -10.84 -6.95
C ILE A 7 -24.26 -10.73 -5.70
N MET A 8 -24.36 -9.65 -4.93
CA MET A 8 -25.02 -9.55 -3.62
C MET A 8 -25.11 -10.83 -2.76
N LEU A 9 -24.66 -10.66 -1.50
CA LEU A 9 -25.08 -11.32 -0.24
C LEU A 9 -24.11 -12.30 0.43
N ILE A 10 -23.23 -11.70 1.25
CA ILE A 10 -23.13 -11.90 2.71
C ILE A 10 -23.47 -13.30 3.23
N ALA A 11 -22.43 -14.07 3.60
CA ALA A 11 -22.32 -14.78 4.88
C ALA A 11 -20.98 -15.55 4.97
N LEU A 12 -19.90 -14.85 5.32
CA LEU A 12 -18.76 -15.43 6.06
C LEU A 12 -18.29 -14.41 7.09
N ILE A 13 -19.21 -13.97 7.95
CA ILE A 13 -18.84 -13.54 9.30
C ILE A 13 -18.33 -14.81 9.99
N GLY A 14 -17.02 -15.07 9.96
CA GLY A 14 -16.47 -16.14 10.78
C GLY A 14 -15.11 -16.76 10.44
N LEU A 15 -14.47 -16.52 9.27
CA LEU A 15 -13.26 -17.31 8.91
C LEU A 15 -12.11 -16.56 8.21
N PHE A 16 -12.06 -15.23 8.25
CA PHE A 16 -10.88 -14.49 7.76
C PHE A 16 -9.86 -14.29 8.88
N SER A 17 -9.22 -15.43 9.17
CA SER A 17 -7.79 -15.57 9.44
C SER A 17 -7.03 -14.36 9.97
N GLN A 18 -6.50 -14.50 11.19
CA GLN A 18 -5.43 -13.64 11.72
C GLN A 18 -4.20 -13.55 10.78
N PHE A 19 -4.07 -14.50 9.83
CA PHE A 19 -3.09 -14.48 8.75
C PHE A 19 -3.20 -13.22 7.87
N SER A 20 -4.41 -12.80 7.47
CA SER A 20 -4.55 -11.58 6.67
C SER A 20 -4.01 -10.35 7.42
N MET A 21 -4.19 -10.26 8.74
CA MET A 21 -3.69 -9.10 9.50
C MET A 21 -2.16 -9.11 9.64
N ALA A 22 -1.55 -10.27 9.85
CA ALA A 22 -0.09 -10.41 9.91
C ALA A 22 0.56 -10.16 8.54
N ASP A 23 -0.01 -10.73 7.47
CA ASP A 23 0.49 -10.58 6.10
C ASP A 23 0.31 -9.15 5.59
N ASN A 24 -0.81 -8.49 5.93
CA ASN A 24 -0.98 -7.05 5.69
C ASN A 24 0.06 -6.22 6.46
N ALA A 25 0.39 -6.60 7.69
CA ALA A 25 1.37 -5.88 8.50
C ALA A 25 2.79 -6.00 7.94
N SER A 26 3.22 -7.21 7.58
CA SER A 26 4.53 -7.46 6.99
C SER A 26 4.65 -6.82 5.61
N SER A 27 3.62 -6.94 4.76
CA SER A 27 3.61 -6.32 3.42
C SER A 27 3.62 -4.79 3.52
N ALA A 28 2.86 -4.20 4.45
CA ALA A 28 2.92 -2.75 4.67
C ALA A 28 4.29 -2.28 5.19
N LYS A 29 4.96 -3.10 6.00
CA LYS A 29 6.35 -2.84 6.40
C LYS A 29 7.32 -2.91 5.22
N GLU A 30 7.21 -3.92 4.37
CA GLU A 30 8.06 -4.05 3.18
C GLU A 30 7.90 -2.85 2.24
N ILE A 31 6.67 -2.40 2.00
CA ILE A 31 6.40 -1.16 1.26
C ILE A 31 7.06 0.05 1.94
N ALA A 32 6.92 0.19 3.27
CA ALA A 32 7.53 1.29 4.02
C ALA A 32 9.07 1.29 3.92
N ASP A 33 9.70 0.12 4.02
CA ASP A 33 11.15 -0.04 3.92
C ASP A 33 11.64 0.36 2.50
N ILE A 34 10.91 -0.03 1.45
CA ILE A 34 11.19 0.37 0.06
C ILE A 34 11.01 1.89 -0.13
N VAL A 35 9.95 2.48 0.42
CA VAL A 35 9.73 3.94 0.36
C VAL A 35 10.84 4.71 1.08
N ALA A 36 11.35 4.18 2.20
CA ALA A 36 12.44 4.79 2.95
C ALA A 36 13.81 4.67 2.24
N SER A 37 14.04 3.58 1.50
CA SER A 37 15.27 3.32 0.76
C SER A 37 15.26 3.86 -0.68
N LEU A 38 14.09 4.26 -1.19
CA LEU A 38 13.86 4.72 -2.54
C LEU A 38 14.86 5.80 -2.97
N ASN A 39 15.57 5.53 -4.06
CA ASN A 39 16.54 6.43 -4.66
C ASN A 39 16.15 6.69 -6.11
N HIS A 40 15.32 7.72 -6.32
CA HIS A 40 14.71 8.11 -7.60
C HIS A 40 13.63 7.16 -8.12
N PHE A 41 13.92 5.86 -8.22
CA PHE A 41 12.97 4.79 -8.57
C PHE A 41 13.26 3.53 -7.74
N PRO A 42 12.27 2.62 -7.58
CA PRO A 42 12.52 1.33 -6.95
C PRO A 42 13.57 0.53 -7.73
N SER A 43 14.43 -0.23 -7.03
CA SER A 43 15.31 -1.20 -7.71
C SER A 43 14.49 -2.30 -8.39
N ASP A 44 15.10 -3.10 -9.27
CA ASP A 44 14.39 -4.22 -9.91
C ASP A 44 13.87 -5.23 -8.88
N ALA A 45 14.62 -5.46 -7.80
CA ALA A 45 14.22 -6.34 -6.70
C ALA A 45 13.03 -5.75 -5.93
N ASP A 46 13.09 -4.47 -5.58
CA ASP A 46 11.99 -3.78 -4.89
C ASP A 46 10.73 -3.75 -5.76
N LYS A 47 10.88 -3.50 -7.07
CA LYS A 47 9.77 -3.51 -8.01
C LYS A 47 9.13 -4.89 -8.11
N ALA A 48 9.92 -5.97 -8.13
CA ALA A 48 9.39 -7.33 -8.13
C ALA A 48 8.62 -7.63 -6.84
N ALA A 49 9.14 -7.22 -5.68
CA ALA A 49 8.45 -7.36 -4.40
C ALA A 49 7.11 -6.59 -4.37
N LEU A 50 7.12 -5.33 -4.79
CA LEU A 50 5.90 -4.51 -4.89
C LEU A 50 4.87 -5.10 -5.85
N MET A 51 5.33 -5.66 -6.98
CA MET A 51 4.43 -6.35 -7.93
C MET A 51 3.82 -7.60 -7.30
N ALA A 52 4.59 -8.39 -6.55
CA ALA A 52 4.08 -9.56 -5.84
C ALA A 52 3.00 -9.17 -4.82
N ILE A 53 3.26 -8.15 -3.99
CA ILE A 53 2.29 -7.60 -3.03
C ILE A 53 1.03 -7.10 -3.75
N SER A 54 1.18 -6.37 -4.86
CA SER A 54 0.03 -5.84 -5.62
C SER A 54 -0.87 -6.94 -6.21
N ALA A 55 -0.28 -8.09 -6.55
CA ALA A 55 -0.99 -9.22 -7.17
C ALA A 55 -1.61 -10.19 -6.15
N ASP A 56 -1.30 -10.05 -4.86
CA ASP A 56 -1.80 -10.96 -3.82
C ASP A 56 -3.21 -10.56 -3.37
N ASP A 57 -4.22 -11.24 -3.91
CA ASP A 57 -5.63 -11.00 -3.58
C ASP A 57 -6.03 -11.44 -2.15
N SER A 58 -5.11 -12.02 -1.37
CA SER A 58 -5.32 -12.29 0.06
C SER A 58 -5.05 -11.06 0.96
N LEU A 59 -4.35 -10.05 0.43
CA LEU A 59 -4.04 -8.79 1.10
C LEU A 59 -5.19 -7.78 0.98
N ALA A 60 -5.24 -6.85 1.92
CA ALA A 60 -6.20 -5.75 1.88
C ALA A 60 -5.94 -4.86 0.65
N GLU A 61 -7.03 -4.39 0.04
CA GLU A 61 -6.99 -3.54 -1.15
C GLU A 61 -6.08 -2.32 -0.97
N GLY A 62 -6.11 -1.67 0.21
CA GLY A 62 -5.24 -0.54 0.50
C GLY A 62 -3.74 -0.87 0.49
N VAL A 63 -3.34 -2.06 0.96
CA VAL A 63 -1.93 -2.52 0.92
C VAL A 63 -1.48 -2.73 -0.52
N ARG A 64 -2.33 -3.38 -1.32
CA ARG A 64 -2.06 -3.61 -2.74
C ARG A 64 -2.00 -2.32 -3.55
N ALA A 65 -2.87 -1.35 -3.23
CA ALA A 65 -2.87 -0.03 -3.83
C ALA A 65 -1.60 0.76 -3.50
N MET A 66 -1.13 0.73 -2.25
CA MET A 66 0.16 1.31 -1.86
C MET A 66 1.32 0.69 -2.64
N ALA A 67 1.36 -0.63 -2.75
CA ALA A 67 2.40 -1.32 -3.52
C ALA A 67 2.37 -0.94 -5.01
N THR A 68 1.18 -0.86 -5.60
CA THR A 68 0.98 -0.44 -7.00
C THR A 68 1.47 0.99 -7.25
N ALA A 69 1.18 1.92 -6.34
CA ALA A 69 1.61 3.31 -6.46
C ALA A 69 3.14 3.43 -6.43
N VAL A 70 3.81 2.69 -5.54
CA VAL A 70 5.28 2.69 -5.44
C VAL A 70 5.92 1.95 -6.62
N ALA A 71 5.35 0.84 -7.10
CA ALA A 71 5.89 0.08 -8.25
C ALA A 71 5.89 0.89 -9.55
N ASN A 72 4.93 1.81 -9.69
CA ASN A 72 4.79 2.72 -10.83
C ASN A 72 5.42 4.10 -10.59
N PHE A 73 6.16 4.26 -9.50
CA PHE A 73 6.76 5.55 -9.15
C PHE A 73 7.77 6.00 -10.20
N ALA A 74 7.54 7.18 -10.76
CA ALA A 74 8.43 7.82 -11.72
C ALA A 74 8.54 9.31 -11.36
N HIS A 75 9.45 9.64 -10.46
CA HIS A 75 9.57 10.94 -9.74
C HIS A 75 8.43 11.23 -8.76
N SER A 76 7.22 10.72 -9.02
CA SER A 76 6.04 10.84 -8.18
C SER A 76 5.08 9.67 -8.41
N ALA A 77 4.11 9.48 -7.51
CA ALA A 77 2.92 8.71 -7.83
C ALA A 77 2.13 9.40 -8.97
N ASN A 78 1.56 8.61 -9.88
CA ASN A 78 0.64 9.11 -10.91
C ASN A 78 -0.70 9.56 -10.29
N ASP A 79 -1.59 10.10 -11.12
CA ASP A 79 -2.87 10.66 -10.65
C ASP A 79 -3.76 9.59 -10.01
N GLU A 80 -3.81 8.38 -10.59
CA GLU A 80 -4.53 7.25 -10.00
C GLU A 80 -3.94 6.85 -8.64
N GLY A 81 -2.61 6.77 -8.54
CA GLY A 81 -1.91 6.47 -7.29
C GLY A 81 -2.17 7.52 -6.23
N LYS A 82 -2.13 8.81 -6.58
CA LYS A 82 -2.44 9.92 -5.66
C LYS A 82 -3.89 9.88 -5.17
N SER A 83 -4.84 9.60 -6.07
CA SER A 83 -6.25 9.45 -5.70
C SER A 83 -6.44 8.30 -4.71
N ALA A 84 -5.85 7.13 -5.00
CA ALA A 84 -5.91 5.97 -4.13
C ALA A 84 -5.28 6.25 -2.75
N MET A 85 -4.14 6.97 -2.70
CA MET A 85 -3.52 7.35 -1.42
C MET A 85 -4.40 8.30 -0.61
N ALA A 86 -5.06 9.27 -1.26
CA ALA A 86 -6.00 10.17 -0.59
C ALA A 86 -7.22 9.42 -0.04
N GLU A 87 -7.74 8.43 -0.78
CA GLU A 87 -8.84 7.57 -0.33
C GLU A 87 -8.44 6.72 0.89
N ILE A 88 -7.24 6.14 0.90
CA ILE A 88 -6.72 5.39 2.06
C ILE A 88 -6.55 6.31 3.27
N GLN A 89 -6.02 7.52 3.07
CA GLN A 89 -5.88 8.50 4.14
C GLN A 89 -7.21 8.93 4.75
N ALA A 90 -8.26 9.03 3.93
CA ALA A 90 -9.60 9.42 4.38
C ALA A 90 -10.42 8.25 4.96
N ASN A 91 -9.91 7.02 4.92
CA ASN A 91 -10.62 5.85 5.40
C ASN A 91 -10.38 5.62 6.90
N ASP A 92 -11.34 6.04 7.74
CA ASP A 92 -11.28 5.87 9.21
C ASP A 92 -11.22 4.41 9.69
N GLN A 93 -11.51 3.44 8.82
CA GLN A 93 -11.37 2.00 9.14
C GLN A 93 -9.97 1.46 8.83
N ALA A 94 -9.12 2.20 8.11
CA ALA A 94 -7.75 1.80 7.84
C ALA A 94 -6.87 2.03 9.09
N PRO A 95 -5.89 1.15 9.38
CA PRO A 95 -4.96 1.38 10.50
C PRO A 95 -4.20 2.70 10.37
N ASP A 96 -3.98 3.40 11.49
CA ASP A 96 -3.29 4.71 11.51
C ASP A 96 -1.95 4.70 10.77
N ARG A 97 -1.13 3.66 10.98
CA ARG A 97 0.14 3.48 10.28
C ARG A 97 -0.01 3.38 8.76
N ALA A 98 -1.07 2.72 8.28
CA ALA A 98 -1.34 2.56 6.85
C ALA A 98 -1.80 3.89 6.23
N ARG A 99 -2.62 4.68 6.96
CA ARG A 99 -2.99 6.04 6.53
C ARG A 99 -1.77 6.96 6.46
N ALA A 100 -0.85 6.86 7.43
CA ALA A 100 0.40 7.62 7.41
C ALA A 100 1.30 7.22 6.23
N LEU A 101 1.50 5.92 5.98
CA LEU A 101 2.26 5.42 4.83
C LEU A 101 1.66 5.91 3.51
N ALA A 102 0.33 5.83 3.34
CA ALA A 102 -0.35 6.34 2.16
C ALA A 102 -0.10 7.84 1.95
N GLY A 103 -0.11 8.63 3.03
CA GLY A 103 0.23 10.05 2.97
C GLY A 103 1.64 10.35 2.50
N ILE A 104 2.60 9.57 2.98
CA ILE A 104 3.99 9.69 2.55
C ILE A 104 4.12 9.32 1.07
N ILE A 105 3.51 8.22 0.63
CA ILE A 105 3.51 7.80 -0.79
C ILE A 105 2.87 8.86 -1.68
N GLY A 106 1.72 9.42 -1.29
CA GLY A 106 0.99 10.42 -2.06
C GLY A 106 1.72 11.77 -2.19
N SER A 107 2.57 12.10 -1.22
CA SER A 107 3.38 13.33 -1.20
C SER A 107 4.83 13.13 -1.68
N LEU A 108 5.22 11.89 -2.00
CA LEU A 108 6.59 11.52 -2.35
C LEU A 108 7.03 12.19 -3.66
N MET A 109 8.10 12.98 -3.60
CA MET A 109 8.77 13.62 -4.76
C MET A 109 10.24 13.20 -4.79
N HIS A 110 10.66 12.47 -5.82
CA HIS A 110 11.97 11.82 -5.98
C HIS A 110 12.34 10.77 -4.92
N MET A 111 12.41 11.15 -3.65
CA MET A 111 12.74 10.28 -2.52
C MET A 111 12.05 10.77 -1.24
N ALA A 112 11.93 9.89 -0.25
CA ALA A 112 11.34 10.27 1.03
C ALA A 112 12.22 11.32 1.74
N SER A 113 11.59 12.31 2.37
CA SER A 113 12.29 13.29 3.21
C SER A 113 12.86 12.61 4.47
N ALA A 114 13.78 13.28 5.16
CA ALA A 114 14.31 12.78 6.43
C ALA A 114 13.20 12.53 7.47
N ASP A 115 12.23 13.44 7.57
CA ASP A 115 11.09 13.33 8.48
C ASP A 115 10.17 12.16 8.07
N ALA A 116 9.94 11.97 6.77
CA ALA A 116 9.17 10.83 6.28
C ALA A 116 9.87 9.51 6.62
N LYS A 117 11.20 9.41 6.41
CA LYS A 117 11.98 8.23 6.79
C LYS A 117 11.94 7.94 8.29
N ALA A 118 12.07 8.98 9.13
CA ALA A 118 11.95 8.84 10.58
C ALA A 118 10.54 8.38 10.99
N THR A 119 9.50 8.92 10.36
CA THR A 119 8.11 8.51 10.57
C THR A 119 7.90 7.05 10.19
N LEU A 120 8.40 6.62 9.03
CA LEU A 120 8.31 5.23 8.58
C LEU A 120 9.02 4.28 9.54
N ALA A 121 10.23 4.61 9.98
CA ALA A 121 10.98 3.81 10.95
C ALA A 121 10.27 3.67 12.31
N ALA A 122 9.56 4.72 12.76
CA ALA A 122 8.80 4.68 14.01
C ALA A 122 7.51 3.83 13.88
N LEU A 123 6.85 3.87 12.72
CA LEU A 123 5.59 3.19 12.48
C LEU A 123 5.76 1.72 12.04
N TYR A 124 6.91 1.39 11.47
CA TYR A 124 7.25 0.08 10.89
C TYR A 124 8.64 -0.41 11.33
N PRO A 125 8.84 -0.67 12.65
CA PRO A 125 10.12 -1.14 13.18
C PRO A 125 10.54 -2.49 12.60
#